data_AF-A0A7G7W442-F1
#
_entry.id   AF-A0A7G7W442-F1
#
_cell.length_a   1.000
_cell.length_b   1.000
_cell.length_c   1.000
_cell.angle_alpha   90.00
_cell.angle_beta   90.00
_cell.angle_gamma   90.00
#
_symmetry.space_group_name_H-M   'P 1'
#
loop_
_entity.id
_entity.type
_entity.pdbx_description
1 polymer ?
#
loop_
_entity_poly.entity_id
_entity_poly.type
_entity_poly.pdbx_seq_one_letter_code
_entity_poly.pdbx_strand_id
1 'polypeptide(L)'
;MMCPKPLRLSVLSFLSLLPLAGLAQLGPLTSDPGRTSPGTFRPQATAQRGQALALPFFDDFTTPLDGRPNAQLWQDRGGVLVSNRFAVAPPTRGTATFDGLKEDGRPYGSGYSDIDTLTSQPIDLSASTVASKLYLGFYWQAGNVLRAPEQSSSSRTRSLQLEFRDATGNWVPVWTRLSNGTREAFRRKFVAIDQTRFLHANFQFRFRTKGSLASNDDSWSVDYVKLAPVQTTADSVYQDVATSKPLSSLLARGSAMPVWQYNAAANPASMLNPATYTTINNLSTTNIPVPGQWIGTLEVLPSGPAAAFTTTPPFTLSSPQYQARIEGDVRTSPIPVTADPKTIRHRIQLNTGEGGVNPLTLPNDNIIRLTELSDYYAFDDGTAEATVSVPQPGSATNYYALRFELNKPDQVRSIRISPSFPSAANRTITVNVWDADPANSNAPTRLPKSTQSIQLPDSLPAGQTFLEVALPSPVAVSGVFYAGYGHGVISTALNINVDMNTVPPADAMWQFTRGFWEPKSTVSPATPPLYDGYALMLRPVMTNNVLAVAPAAVAAGYTLYPNPSSDGQVQVQGRYSRALVLDALGRVAWQQPAAQQGQPALDLRELPAGLYMVQLTLPDGLTVTKRLILTK
;
A
#
# COMPACT_ATOMS: atom_id res chain seq x y z
N MET A 1 19.01 -78.01 14.87
CA MET A 1 19.29 -76.72 14.19
C MET A 1 18.20 -75.73 14.59
N MET A 2 18.55 -74.77 15.46
CA MET A 2 17.66 -73.74 15.97
C MET A 2 17.41 -72.67 14.90
N CYS A 3 16.15 -72.36 14.65
CA CYS A 3 15.72 -71.25 13.78
C CYS A 3 15.07 -70.19 14.69
N PRO A 4 15.52 -68.92 14.69
CA PRO A 4 14.97 -67.91 15.59
C PRO A 4 13.67 -67.30 15.02
N LYS A 5 12.66 -67.16 15.89
CA LYS A 5 11.42 -66.42 15.63
C LYS A 5 11.70 -64.92 15.50
N PRO A 6 11.03 -64.17 14.60
CA PRO A 6 11.13 -62.73 14.57
C PRO A 6 10.24 -62.09 15.65
N LEU A 7 10.83 -61.17 16.42
CA LEU A 7 10.16 -60.27 17.34
C LEU A 7 9.24 -59.31 16.56
N ARG A 8 7.94 -59.25 16.91
CA ARG A 8 7.04 -58.19 16.44
C ARG A 8 7.26 -56.95 17.29
N LEU A 9 7.83 -55.91 16.69
CA LEU A 9 7.94 -54.58 17.29
C LEU A 9 6.61 -53.85 17.09
N SER A 10 5.83 -53.72 18.16
CA SER A 10 4.61 -52.90 18.17
C SER A 10 5.01 -51.42 18.16
N VAL A 11 4.89 -50.75 17.01
CA VAL A 11 5.05 -49.30 16.89
C VAL A 11 3.80 -48.62 17.45
N LEU A 12 3.89 -48.13 18.69
CA LEU A 12 2.92 -47.20 19.24
C LEU A 12 3.07 -45.86 18.48
N SER A 13 2.13 -45.58 17.57
CA SER A 13 2.03 -44.28 16.91
C SER A 13 1.50 -43.27 17.94
N PHE A 14 2.40 -42.51 18.57
CA PHE A 14 2.02 -41.29 19.26
C PHE A 14 1.56 -40.28 18.19
N LEU A 15 0.24 -40.14 18.02
CA LEU A 15 -0.32 -38.95 17.37
C LEU A 15 0.07 -37.75 18.23
N SER A 16 1.10 -37.04 17.81
CA SER A 16 1.39 -35.69 18.26
C SER A 16 0.24 -34.79 17.81
N LEU A 17 -0.70 -34.55 18.72
CA LEU A 17 -1.61 -33.40 18.64
C LEU A 17 -0.76 -32.14 18.74
N LEU A 18 -0.21 -31.69 17.61
CA LEU A 18 0.35 -30.36 17.49
C LEU A 18 -0.79 -29.37 17.81
N PRO A 19 -0.61 -28.49 18.81
CA PRO A 19 -1.61 -27.49 19.12
C PRO A 19 -1.70 -26.54 17.93
N LEU A 20 -2.85 -26.54 17.24
CA LEU A 20 -3.20 -25.52 16.25
C LEU A 20 -2.89 -24.15 16.85
N ALA A 21 -1.85 -23.50 16.33
CA ALA A 21 -1.60 -22.09 16.62
C ALA A 21 -2.88 -21.34 16.24
N GLY A 22 -3.38 -20.49 17.15
CA GLY A 22 -4.48 -19.59 16.85
C GLY A 22 -4.00 -18.60 15.78
N LEU A 23 -4.17 -18.96 14.51
CA LEU A 23 -3.85 -18.09 13.39
C LEU A 23 -4.78 -16.88 13.49
N ALA A 24 -4.24 -15.67 13.60
CA ALA A 24 -5.04 -14.51 13.23
C ALA A 24 -5.53 -14.70 11.81
N GLN A 25 -6.85 -14.61 11.68
CA GLN A 25 -7.57 -14.77 10.45
C GLN A 25 -7.66 -13.39 9.81
N LEU A 26 -7.14 -13.24 8.58
CA LEU A 26 -7.44 -12.07 7.78
C LEU A 26 -8.96 -11.99 7.59
N GLY A 27 -9.51 -10.81 7.81
CA GLY A 27 -10.92 -10.51 7.60
C GLY A 27 -11.14 -9.62 6.36
N PRO A 28 -12.36 -9.57 5.83
CA PRO A 28 -12.74 -8.60 4.81
C PRO A 28 -12.63 -7.16 5.35
N LEU A 29 -12.63 -6.19 4.43
CA LEU A 29 -12.87 -4.80 4.76
C LEU A 29 -14.36 -4.57 5.03
N THR A 30 -14.63 -3.80 6.07
CA THR A 30 -15.97 -3.27 6.35
C THR A 30 -16.12 -1.81 5.95
N SER A 31 -15.01 -1.12 5.66
CA SER A 31 -15.01 0.22 5.07
C SER A 31 -13.69 0.53 4.36
N ASP A 32 -13.73 1.51 3.44
CA ASP A 32 -12.57 2.07 2.75
C ASP A 32 -12.67 3.62 2.68
N PRO A 33 -12.33 4.34 3.76
CA PRO A 33 -12.42 5.80 3.78
C PRO A 33 -11.54 6.48 2.71
N GLY A 34 -10.55 5.77 2.16
CA GLY A 34 -9.66 6.25 1.10
C GLY A 34 -10.37 6.60 -0.20
N ARG A 35 -11.55 6.05 -0.46
CA ARG A 35 -12.37 6.37 -1.65
C ARG A 35 -12.76 7.85 -1.75
N THR A 36 -12.87 8.51 -0.60
CA THR A 36 -13.23 9.93 -0.53
C THR A 36 -12.03 10.86 -0.56
N SER A 37 -10.81 10.34 -0.34
CA SER A 37 -9.58 11.12 -0.39
C SER A 37 -9.43 11.77 -1.77
N PRO A 38 -9.17 13.08 -1.86
CA PRO A 38 -8.79 13.71 -3.11
C PRO A 38 -7.46 13.11 -3.58
N GLY A 39 -7.49 12.03 -4.35
CA GLY A 39 -6.31 11.53 -5.04
C GLY A 39 -5.73 12.65 -5.90
N THR A 40 -4.40 12.78 -5.90
CA THR A 40 -3.60 13.80 -6.60
C THR A 40 -3.75 13.80 -8.12
N PHE A 41 -4.56 12.90 -8.68
CA PHE A 41 -4.95 12.85 -10.09
C PHE A 41 -6.44 12.54 -10.22
N ARG A 42 -7.30 13.50 -9.83
CA ARG A 42 -8.69 13.54 -10.29
C ARG A 42 -8.76 14.52 -11.47
N PRO A 43 -8.72 14.07 -12.73
CA PRO A 43 -9.28 14.88 -13.80
C PRO A 43 -10.75 15.12 -13.42
N GLN A 44 -11.13 16.38 -13.19
CA GLN A 44 -12.54 16.74 -13.11
C GLN A 44 -13.14 16.57 -14.51
N ALA A 45 -13.53 15.34 -14.85
CA ALA A 45 -14.36 15.10 -16.00
C ALA A 45 -15.79 15.44 -15.61
N THR A 46 -16.24 16.67 -15.89
CA THR A 46 -17.68 16.99 -15.86
C THR A 46 -18.37 16.17 -16.92
N ALA A 47 -19.24 15.23 -16.53
CA ALA A 47 -20.10 14.49 -17.45
C ALA A 47 -20.74 15.45 -18.46
N GLN A 48 -20.57 15.22 -19.76
CA GLN A 48 -21.37 15.91 -20.77
C GLN A 48 -22.82 15.43 -20.62
N ARG A 49 -23.60 16.11 -19.77
CA ARG A 49 -25.02 15.82 -19.63
C ARG A 49 -25.71 16.11 -20.97
N GLY A 50 -26.22 15.06 -21.61
CA GLY A 50 -27.22 15.17 -22.68
C GLY A 50 -26.80 14.68 -24.05
N GLN A 51 -25.54 14.29 -24.28
CA GLN A 51 -25.12 13.71 -25.56
C GLN A 51 -24.90 12.20 -25.42
N ALA A 52 -25.56 11.42 -26.27
CA ALA A 52 -25.32 9.99 -26.35
C ALA A 52 -23.93 9.71 -26.94
N LEU A 53 -23.23 8.71 -26.40
CA LEU A 53 -21.94 8.25 -26.88
C LEU A 53 -22.09 7.58 -28.26
N ALA A 54 -21.08 7.74 -29.10
CA ALA A 54 -20.95 7.03 -30.36
C ALA A 54 -20.21 5.70 -30.18
N LEU A 55 -20.31 4.82 -31.18
CA LEU A 55 -19.49 3.61 -31.24
C LEU A 55 -18.07 3.93 -31.78
N PRO A 56 -17.04 3.19 -31.35
CA PRO A 56 -17.07 2.17 -30.31
C PRO A 56 -17.14 2.78 -28.90
N PHE A 57 -17.83 2.10 -27.98
CA PHE A 57 -17.65 2.33 -26.54
C PHE A 57 -16.47 1.49 -26.06
N PHE A 58 -15.58 2.07 -25.27
CA PHE A 58 -14.43 1.37 -24.69
C PHE A 58 -14.08 1.91 -23.30
N ASP A 59 -13.85 1.01 -22.34
CA ASP A 59 -13.19 1.33 -21.07
C ASP A 59 -12.39 0.12 -20.57
N ASP A 60 -11.12 0.33 -20.26
CA ASP A 60 -10.22 -0.62 -19.59
C ASP A 60 -9.89 -0.18 -18.14
N PHE A 61 -10.62 0.82 -17.63
CA PHE A 61 -10.52 1.30 -16.25
C PHE A 61 -9.10 1.73 -15.83
N THR A 62 -8.27 2.09 -16.79
CA THR A 62 -6.94 2.66 -16.55
C THR A 62 -6.99 4.11 -16.07
N THR A 63 -8.14 4.76 -16.23
CA THR A 63 -8.38 6.17 -15.88
C THR A 63 -9.76 6.31 -15.20
N PRO A 64 -9.82 6.78 -13.94
CA PRO A 64 -8.70 7.20 -13.10
C PRO A 64 -7.85 6.00 -12.63
N LEU A 65 -6.71 6.28 -12.00
CA LEU A 65 -5.86 5.23 -11.41
C LEU A 65 -6.51 4.57 -10.18
N ASP A 66 -7.23 5.37 -9.39
CA ASP A 66 -8.04 4.92 -8.26
C ASP A 66 -9.21 5.90 -8.08
N GLY A 67 -10.42 5.40 -7.85
CA GLY A 67 -11.59 6.18 -7.49
C GLY A 67 -12.83 5.83 -8.29
N ARG A 68 -13.66 6.84 -8.60
CA ARG A 68 -14.93 6.64 -9.29
C ARG A 68 -14.71 6.34 -10.78
N PRO A 69 -15.58 5.52 -11.42
CA PRO A 69 -15.56 5.32 -12.87
C PRO A 69 -15.58 6.63 -13.66
N ASN A 70 -14.99 6.61 -14.85
CA ASN A 70 -14.95 7.79 -15.72
C ASN A 70 -16.36 8.31 -16.03
N ALA A 71 -16.68 9.51 -15.56
CA ALA A 71 -18.01 10.11 -15.69
C ALA A 71 -18.43 10.42 -17.14
N GLN A 72 -17.50 10.42 -18.10
CA GLN A 72 -17.82 10.51 -19.53
C GLN A 72 -18.40 9.19 -20.08
N LEU A 73 -18.07 8.06 -19.47
CA LEU A 73 -18.47 6.73 -19.93
C LEU A 73 -19.55 6.11 -19.04
N TRP A 74 -19.56 6.47 -17.76
CA TRP A 74 -20.43 5.89 -16.74
C TRP A 74 -21.21 6.95 -15.98
N GLN A 75 -22.40 6.56 -15.50
CA GLN A 75 -23.16 7.36 -14.55
C GLN A 75 -22.46 7.37 -13.19
N ASP A 76 -22.40 8.54 -12.55
CA ASP A 76 -21.71 8.76 -11.27
C ASP A 76 -22.57 8.28 -10.06
N ARG A 77 -22.90 6.98 -10.02
CA ARG A 77 -23.65 6.32 -8.95
C ARG A 77 -23.31 4.82 -8.89
N GLY A 78 -23.46 4.21 -7.71
CA GLY A 78 -23.54 2.75 -7.57
C GLY A 78 -22.32 2.03 -6.99
N GLY A 79 -21.47 2.72 -6.22
CA GLY A 79 -20.47 2.12 -5.31
C GLY A 79 -19.26 1.45 -5.95
N VAL A 80 -19.25 1.28 -7.28
CA VAL A 80 -18.14 0.69 -8.02
C VAL A 80 -16.87 1.51 -7.88
N LEU A 81 -15.76 0.82 -7.57
CA LEU A 81 -14.43 1.40 -7.43
C LEU A 81 -13.58 1.01 -8.63
N VAL A 82 -13.02 1.99 -9.34
CA VAL A 82 -11.92 1.76 -10.26
C VAL A 82 -10.62 1.72 -9.45
N SER A 83 -9.89 0.61 -9.50
CA SER A 83 -8.58 0.49 -8.83
C SER A 83 -7.75 -0.66 -9.40
N ASN A 84 -6.47 -0.72 -9.05
CA ASN A 84 -5.60 -1.88 -9.29
C ASN A 84 -5.31 -2.69 -8.00
N ARG A 85 -6.21 -2.63 -7.01
CA ARG A 85 -5.97 -3.11 -5.64
C ARG A 85 -6.54 -4.49 -5.33
N PHE A 86 -7.74 -4.76 -5.84
CA PHE A 86 -8.53 -5.91 -5.41
C PHE A 86 -8.47 -7.10 -6.37
N ALA A 87 -8.30 -6.83 -7.66
CA ALA A 87 -8.33 -7.84 -8.70
C ALA A 87 -7.08 -8.74 -8.68
N VAL A 88 -7.27 -10.03 -8.95
CA VAL A 88 -6.17 -11.01 -9.06
C VAL A 88 -5.88 -11.29 -10.53
N ALA A 89 -4.63 -11.05 -10.94
CA ALA A 89 -4.14 -11.26 -12.30
C ALA A 89 -5.04 -10.58 -13.37
N PRO A 90 -5.24 -9.25 -13.29
CA PRO A 90 -6.15 -8.55 -14.20
C PRO A 90 -5.66 -8.56 -15.65
N PRO A 91 -6.56 -8.44 -16.64
CA PRO A 91 -6.21 -8.35 -18.07
C PRO A 91 -5.42 -7.08 -18.38
N THR A 92 -5.80 -5.95 -17.79
CA THR A 92 -5.07 -4.68 -17.88
C THR A 92 -4.90 -4.06 -16.50
N ARG A 93 -4.17 -2.95 -16.42
CA ARG A 93 -4.00 -2.23 -15.16
C ARG A 93 -5.23 -1.39 -14.86
N GLY A 94 -5.84 -1.65 -13.71
CA GLY A 94 -7.11 -1.02 -13.34
C GLY A 94 -8.29 -1.91 -13.69
N THR A 95 -9.28 -1.93 -12.79
CA THR A 95 -10.47 -2.75 -12.91
C THR A 95 -11.63 -2.06 -12.22
N ALA A 96 -12.86 -2.26 -12.71
CA ALA A 96 -14.07 -1.90 -11.98
C ALA A 96 -14.38 -3.00 -10.95
N THR A 97 -14.17 -2.71 -9.68
CA THR A 97 -14.45 -3.58 -8.53
C THR A 97 -15.84 -3.28 -7.95
N PHE A 98 -16.61 -4.34 -7.76
CA PHE A 98 -17.94 -4.36 -7.13
C PHE A 98 -17.79 -5.12 -5.81
N ASP A 99 -17.71 -4.42 -4.70
CA ASP A 99 -17.32 -4.96 -3.41
C ASP A 99 -18.29 -4.65 -2.27
N GLY A 100 -19.46 -4.10 -2.56
CA GLY A 100 -20.46 -3.82 -1.54
C GLY A 100 -20.07 -2.74 -0.54
N LEU A 101 -19.17 -1.85 -0.93
CA LEU A 101 -18.94 -0.57 -0.26
C LEU A 101 -19.49 0.56 -1.13
N LYS A 102 -20.08 1.57 -0.49
CA LYS A 102 -20.58 2.77 -1.17
C LYS A 102 -19.44 3.58 -1.77
N GLU A 103 -19.81 4.59 -2.54
CA GLU A 103 -18.88 5.57 -3.11
C GLU A 103 -18.07 6.36 -2.04
N ASP A 104 -18.57 6.42 -0.80
CA ASP A 104 -17.87 7.03 0.33
C ASP A 104 -17.05 6.02 1.16
N GLY A 105 -17.00 4.76 0.71
CA GLY A 105 -16.29 3.67 1.38
C GLY A 105 -17.03 3.06 2.57
N ARG A 106 -18.24 3.52 2.91
CA ARG A 106 -19.04 2.93 3.99
C ARG A 106 -19.81 1.70 3.49
N PRO A 107 -20.16 0.75 4.38
CA PRO A 107 -21.00 -0.38 3.99
C PRO A 107 -22.42 0.08 3.62
N TYR A 108 -23.12 -0.70 2.80
CA TYR A 108 -24.53 -0.45 2.49
C TYR A 108 -25.45 -0.62 3.70
N GLY A 109 -25.09 -1.52 4.63
CA GLY A 109 -25.86 -1.81 5.84
C GLY A 109 -25.58 -3.22 6.34
N SER A 110 -26.65 -3.96 6.64
CA SER A 110 -26.59 -5.36 7.08
C SER A 110 -27.48 -6.24 6.21
N GLY A 111 -27.11 -7.51 6.03
CA GLY A 111 -27.89 -8.46 5.23
C GLY A 111 -27.34 -8.62 3.80
N TYR A 112 -28.20 -9.07 2.88
CA TYR A 112 -27.84 -9.39 1.50
C TYR A 112 -28.85 -8.76 0.53
N SER A 113 -28.38 -8.01 -0.45
CA SER A 113 -29.22 -7.39 -1.48
C SER A 113 -28.40 -7.02 -2.71
N ASP A 114 -28.97 -6.21 -3.60
CA ASP A 114 -28.21 -5.48 -4.61
C ASP A 114 -27.22 -4.54 -3.92
N ILE A 115 -25.95 -4.61 -4.32
CA ILE A 115 -24.86 -3.84 -3.70
C ILE A 115 -24.39 -2.74 -4.65
N ASP A 116 -23.71 -3.11 -5.74
CA ASP A 116 -23.11 -2.13 -6.65
C ASP A 116 -23.72 -2.20 -8.05
N THR A 117 -23.64 -1.08 -8.76
CA THR A 117 -24.15 -0.96 -10.13
C THR A 117 -23.26 -0.01 -10.94
N LEU A 118 -22.77 -0.48 -12.09
CA LEU A 118 -22.04 0.32 -13.06
C LEU A 118 -22.93 0.53 -14.30
N THR A 119 -23.44 1.74 -14.51
CA THR A 119 -24.37 2.05 -15.61
C THR A 119 -23.69 2.94 -16.65
N SER A 120 -23.72 2.56 -17.93
CA SER A 120 -23.14 3.37 -19.00
C SER A 120 -23.88 4.71 -19.16
N GLN A 121 -23.21 5.73 -19.70
CA GLN A 121 -23.92 6.83 -20.34
C GLN A 121 -24.76 6.29 -21.52
N PRO A 122 -25.81 7.01 -21.96
CA PRO A 122 -26.54 6.65 -23.17
C PRO A 122 -25.60 6.50 -24.37
N ILE A 123 -25.83 5.49 -25.20
CA ILE A 123 -25.08 5.18 -26.43
C ILE A 123 -26.10 5.19 -27.57
N ASP A 124 -25.80 5.91 -28.65
CA ASP A 124 -26.70 5.98 -29.80
C ASP A 124 -26.52 4.75 -30.69
N LEU A 125 -27.50 3.84 -30.65
CA LEU A 125 -27.58 2.68 -31.52
C LEU A 125 -28.67 2.81 -32.59
N SER A 126 -29.27 3.99 -32.78
CA SER A 126 -30.39 4.19 -33.72
C SER A 126 -30.01 3.95 -35.18
N ALA A 127 -28.73 4.16 -35.53
CA ALA A 127 -28.20 3.86 -36.86
C ALA A 127 -27.82 2.38 -37.07
N SER A 128 -27.89 1.56 -36.01
CA SER A 128 -27.54 0.14 -36.07
C SER A 128 -28.76 -0.74 -36.37
N THR A 129 -28.52 -1.86 -37.04
CA THR A 129 -29.53 -2.90 -37.28
C THR A 129 -29.04 -4.22 -36.70
N VAL A 130 -29.89 -5.25 -36.68
CA VAL A 130 -29.47 -6.60 -36.29
C VAL A 130 -28.32 -7.11 -37.19
N ALA A 131 -28.28 -6.66 -38.45
CA ALA A 131 -27.19 -6.98 -39.38
C ALA A 131 -25.86 -6.27 -39.06
N SER A 132 -25.87 -5.26 -38.19
CA SER A 132 -24.65 -4.57 -37.72
C SER A 132 -23.78 -5.45 -36.81
N LYS A 133 -24.28 -6.59 -36.32
CA LYS A 133 -23.53 -7.56 -35.51
C LYS A 133 -22.79 -6.89 -34.34
N LEU A 134 -23.54 -6.16 -33.51
CA LEU A 134 -23.02 -5.50 -32.32
C LEU A 134 -22.80 -6.50 -31.18
N TYR A 135 -21.65 -6.41 -30.52
CA TYR A 135 -21.33 -7.21 -29.34
C TYR A 135 -20.79 -6.32 -28.22
N LEU A 136 -21.27 -6.55 -27.00
CA LEU A 136 -20.63 -6.08 -25.78
C LEU A 136 -19.69 -7.18 -25.29
N GLY A 137 -18.38 -6.93 -25.39
CA GLY A 137 -17.32 -7.76 -24.85
C GLY A 137 -16.79 -7.18 -23.53
N PHE A 138 -16.46 -8.04 -22.57
CA PHE A 138 -15.84 -7.65 -21.30
C PHE A 138 -15.13 -8.85 -20.66
N TYR A 139 -14.16 -8.58 -19.78
CA TYR A 139 -13.64 -9.56 -18.82
C TYR A 139 -14.36 -9.44 -17.48
N TRP A 140 -14.49 -10.57 -16.77
CA TRP A 140 -15.01 -10.60 -15.41
C TRP A 140 -14.26 -11.60 -14.54
N GLN A 141 -14.18 -11.32 -13.24
CA GLN A 141 -13.61 -12.17 -12.19
C GLN A 141 -14.60 -12.29 -11.03
N ALA A 142 -14.67 -13.49 -10.42
CA ALA A 142 -15.35 -13.72 -9.16
C ALA A 142 -14.32 -13.76 -8.02
N GLY A 143 -14.49 -12.88 -7.03
CA GLY A 143 -13.57 -12.73 -5.89
C GLY A 143 -12.60 -11.58 -6.03
N ASN A 144 -11.85 -11.37 -4.95
CA ASN A 144 -10.77 -10.39 -4.85
C ASN A 144 -9.51 -11.07 -4.31
N VAL A 145 -8.44 -10.30 -4.07
CA VAL A 145 -7.14 -10.77 -3.57
C VAL A 145 -7.24 -11.55 -2.26
N LEU A 146 -8.21 -11.25 -1.39
CA LEU A 146 -8.40 -11.96 -0.13
C LEU A 146 -9.15 -13.28 -0.31
N ARG A 147 -10.32 -13.26 -0.96
CA ARG A 147 -11.20 -14.45 -1.02
C ARG A 147 -12.16 -14.46 -2.21
N ALA A 148 -12.82 -15.60 -2.38
CA ALA A 148 -13.95 -15.77 -3.29
C ALA A 148 -15.26 -15.26 -2.66
N PRO A 149 -16.24 -14.78 -3.45
CA PRO A 149 -17.61 -14.58 -2.96
C PRO A 149 -18.17 -15.91 -2.45
N GLU A 150 -19.03 -15.86 -1.43
CA GLU A 150 -19.65 -17.07 -0.91
C GLU A 150 -20.56 -17.73 -1.95
N GLN A 151 -20.82 -19.02 -1.80
CA GLN A 151 -21.72 -19.75 -2.68
C GLN A 151 -23.13 -19.14 -2.62
N SER A 152 -23.74 -18.94 -3.79
CA SER A 152 -25.13 -18.48 -3.87
C SER A 152 -26.09 -19.53 -3.33
N SER A 153 -27.11 -19.09 -2.60
CA SER A 153 -28.25 -19.90 -2.19
C SER A 153 -29.56 -19.21 -2.55
N SER A 154 -30.68 -19.91 -2.36
CA SER A 154 -32.03 -19.36 -2.59
C SER A 154 -32.35 -18.15 -1.70
N SER A 155 -31.76 -18.07 -0.50
CA SER A 155 -31.98 -16.97 0.45
C SER A 155 -30.88 -15.91 0.42
N ARG A 156 -29.73 -16.20 -0.18
CA ARG A 156 -28.58 -15.28 -0.28
C ARG A 156 -27.94 -15.40 -1.66
N THR A 157 -28.48 -14.63 -2.60
CA THR A 157 -27.96 -14.58 -3.97
C THR A 157 -26.71 -13.73 -4.05
N ARG A 158 -25.65 -14.26 -4.65
CA ARG A 158 -24.40 -13.53 -4.93
C ARG A 158 -24.09 -13.62 -6.40
N SER A 159 -24.16 -12.50 -7.10
CA SER A 159 -24.12 -12.54 -8.55
C SER A 159 -23.52 -11.30 -9.17
N LEU A 160 -22.94 -11.47 -10.34
CA LEU A 160 -22.73 -10.42 -11.33
C LEU A 160 -23.75 -10.59 -12.45
N GLN A 161 -24.50 -9.54 -12.77
CA GLN A 161 -25.52 -9.53 -13.81
C GLN A 161 -25.27 -8.39 -14.79
N LEU A 162 -25.46 -8.66 -16.08
CA LEU A 162 -25.48 -7.65 -17.13
C LEU A 162 -26.93 -7.46 -17.60
N GLU A 163 -27.36 -6.20 -17.65
CA GLU A 163 -28.69 -5.80 -18.12
C GLU A 163 -28.57 -4.80 -19.26
N PHE A 164 -29.46 -4.91 -20.24
CA PHE A 164 -29.64 -3.94 -21.33
C PHE A 164 -30.93 -3.16 -21.12
N ARG A 165 -30.88 -1.86 -21.38
CA ARG A 165 -32.06 -1.01 -21.38
C ARG A 165 -32.73 -1.08 -22.73
N ASP A 166 -34.01 -1.44 -22.76
CA ASP A 166 -34.80 -1.44 -23.99
C ASP A 166 -35.37 -0.06 -24.34
N ALA A 167 -35.96 0.05 -25.54
CA ALA A 167 -36.53 1.30 -26.06
C ALA A 167 -37.70 1.85 -25.22
N THR A 168 -38.33 1.02 -24.39
CA THR A 168 -39.39 1.42 -23.45
C THR A 168 -38.82 1.87 -22.09
N GLY A 169 -37.51 1.76 -21.91
CA GLY A 169 -36.78 2.17 -20.71
C GLY A 169 -36.62 1.07 -19.66
N ASN A 170 -37.07 -0.16 -19.94
CA ASN A 170 -36.97 -1.30 -19.03
C ASN A 170 -35.57 -1.92 -19.06
N TRP A 171 -35.08 -2.34 -17.89
CA TRP A 171 -33.84 -3.10 -17.75
C TRP A 171 -34.11 -4.59 -17.91
N VAL A 172 -33.45 -5.21 -18.89
CA VAL A 172 -33.61 -6.63 -19.22
C VAL A 172 -32.31 -7.37 -18.93
N PRO A 173 -32.31 -8.37 -18.02
CA PRO A 173 -31.15 -9.23 -17.82
C PRO A 173 -30.82 -10.02 -19.07
N VAL A 174 -29.58 -9.91 -19.55
CA VAL A 174 -29.08 -10.62 -20.74
C VAL A 174 -27.97 -11.60 -20.42
N TRP A 175 -27.34 -11.46 -19.25
CA TRP A 175 -26.38 -12.44 -18.73
C TRP A 175 -26.33 -12.37 -17.20
N THR A 176 -26.12 -13.51 -16.55
CA THR A 176 -25.96 -13.59 -15.09
C THR A 176 -24.96 -14.67 -14.73
N ARG A 177 -24.06 -14.36 -13.80
CA ARG A 177 -23.16 -15.31 -13.14
C ARG A 177 -23.49 -15.37 -11.66
N LEU A 178 -23.93 -16.53 -11.19
CA LEU A 178 -24.06 -16.83 -9.76
C LEU A 178 -22.69 -17.28 -9.22
N SER A 179 -22.35 -16.85 -8.01
CA SER A 179 -21.20 -17.38 -7.29
C SER A 179 -21.41 -18.85 -6.95
N ASN A 180 -20.38 -19.65 -7.22
CA ASN A 180 -20.30 -21.06 -6.82
C ASN A 180 -19.45 -21.26 -5.54
N GLY A 181 -19.02 -20.18 -4.87
CA GLY A 181 -18.16 -20.25 -3.68
C GLY A 181 -16.66 -20.40 -3.97
N THR A 182 -16.24 -20.27 -5.24
CA THR A 182 -14.83 -20.40 -5.65
C THR A 182 -14.36 -19.14 -6.36
N ARG A 183 -13.06 -18.82 -6.23
CA ARG A 183 -12.46 -17.69 -6.95
C ARG A 183 -12.31 -18.08 -8.41
N GLU A 184 -12.81 -17.26 -9.32
CA GLU A 184 -12.68 -17.49 -10.76
C GLU A 184 -11.71 -16.47 -11.34
N ALA A 185 -10.67 -16.94 -12.03
CA ALA A 185 -9.78 -16.07 -12.80
C ALA A 185 -10.56 -15.29 -13.86
N PHE A 186 -9.98 -14.19 -14.36
CA PHE A 186 -10.62 -13.38 -15.39
C PHE A 186 -11.01 -14.20 -16.62
N ARG A 187 -12.26 -14.05 -17.05
CA ARG A 187 -12.82 -14.71 -18.23
C ARG A 187 -13.45 -13.68 -19.14
N ARG A 188 -13.22 -13.83 -20.44
CA ARG A 188 -13.85 -13.01 -21.47
C ARG A 188 -15.28 -13.47 -21.72
N LYS A 189 -16.21 -12.54 -21.85
CA LYS A 189 -17.61 -12.77 -22.23
C LYS A 189 -18.00 -11.82 -23.36
N PHE A 190 -18.74 -12.34 -24.34
CA PHE A 190 -19.42 -11.56 -25.36
C PHE A 190 -20.92 -11.76 -25.25
N VAL A 191 -21.68 -10.67 -25.40
CA VAL A 191 -23.15 -10.67 -25.46
C VAL A 191 -23.57 -9.89 -26.70
N ALA A 192 -24.32 -10.55 -27.59
CA ALA A 192 -24.82 -9.91 -28.80
C ALA A 192 -25.96 -8.93 -28.48
N ILE A 193 -26.02 -7.82 -29.23
CA ILE A 193 -27.15 -6.91 -29.26
C ILE A 193 -27.89 -7.16 -30.59
N ASP A 194 -28.68 -8.24 -30.62
CA ASP A 194 -29.32 -8.79 -31.82
C ASP A 194 -30.84 -8.62 -31.84
N GLN A 195 -31.40 -7.93 -30.84
CA GLN A 195 -32.83 -7.66 -30.74
C GLN A 195 -33.11 -6.18 -31.00
N THR A 196 -34.05 -5.90 -31.90
CA THR A 196 -34.45 -4.55 -32.30
C THR A 196 -34.84 -3.65 -31.13
N ARG A 197 -35.39 -4.23 -30.04
CA ARG A 197 -35.75 -3.49 -28.82
C ARG A 197 -34.58 -2.78 -28.13
N PHE A 198 -33.33 -3.15 -28.43
CA PHE A 198 -32.11 -2.54 -27.89
C PHE A 198 -31.42 -1.58 -28.87
N LEU A 199 -31.88 -1.50 -30.13
CA LEU A 199 -31.29 -0.67 -31.18
C LEU A 199 -32.01 0.67 -31.25
N HIS A 200 -31.71 1.57 -30.32
CA HIS A 200 -32.32 2.90 -30.21
C HIS A 200 -31.31 3.95 -29.73
N ALA A 201 -31.68 5.23 -29.85
CA ALA A 201 -30.77 6.36 -29.62
C ALA A 201 -30.30 6.54 -28.16
N ASN A 202 -30.99 5.92 -27.22
CA ASN A 202 -30.73 6.03 -25.78
C ASN A 202 -30.37 4.67 -25.16
N PHE A 203 -29.73 3.78 -25.92
CA PHE A 203 -29.33 2.47 -25.41
C PHE A 203 -28.39 2.65 -24.22
N GLN A 204 -28.57 1.82 -23.19
CA GLN A 204 -27.66 1.76 -22.05
C GLN A 204 -27.49 0.30 -21.64
N PHE A 205 -26.35 0.00 -21.04
CA PHE A 205 -26.15 -1.25 -20.34
C PHE A 205 -25.69 -0.99 -18.91
N ARG A 206 -25.88 -1.96 -18.03
CA ARG A 206 -25.32 -1.90 -16.69
C ARG A 206 -24.88 -3.26 -16.17
N PHE A 207 -23.80 -3.25 -15.41
CA PHE A 207 -23.40 -4.36 -14.55
C PHE A 207 -23.99 -4.13 -13.17
N ARG A 208 -24.59 -5.15 -12.57
CA ARG A 208 -25.21 -5.08 -11.24
C ARG A 208 -24.81 -6.28 -10.42
N THR A 209 -24.47 -6.07 -9.15
CA THR A 209 -24.09 -7.13 -8.24
C THR A 209 -25.05 -7.31 -7.07
N LYS A 210 -25.15 -8.55 -6.60
CA LYS A 210 -25.80 -8.91 -5.33
C LYS A 210 -24.80 -9.54 -4.39
N GLY A 211 -24.90 -9.26 -3.10
CA GLY A 211 -23.99 -9.77 -2.07
C GLY A 211 -24.22 -9.17 -0.68
N SER A 212 -23.24 -9.34 0.21
CA SER A 212 -23.22 -8.75 1.56
C SER A 212 -23.29 -7.23 1.51
N LEU A 213 -24.15 -6.64 2.35
CA LEU A 213 -24.24 -5.20 2.54
C LEU A 213 -23.23 -4.65 3.56
N ALA A 214 -22.50 -5.53 4.25
CA ALA A 214 -21.71 -5.17 5.44
C ALA A 214 -20.19 -5.11 5.19
N SER A 215 -19.71 -5.71 4.10
CA SER A 215 -18.29 -6.00 3.88
C SER A 215 -17.98 -6.34 2.44
N ASN A 216 -16.69 -6.31 2.07
CA ASN A 216 -16.19 -6.68 0.75
C ASN A 216 -16.05 -8.19 0.48
N ASP A 217 -16.81 -9.02 1.18
CA ASP A 217 -16.72 -10.48 1.07
C ASP A 217 -17.17 -11.01 -0.30
N ASP A 218 -18.24 -10.43 -0.85
CA ASP A 218 -18.92 -10.94 -2.04
C ASP A 218 -18.52 -10.17 -3.32
N SER A 219 -17.22 -9.97 -3.49
CA SER A 219 -16.65 -9.08 -4.52
C SER A 219 -16.60 -9.68 -5.93
N TRP A 220 -16.73 -8.82 -6.94
CA TRP A 220 -16.55 -9.11 -8.36
C TRP A 220 -15.70 -8.02 -9.02
N SER A 221 -15.04 -8.32 -10.13
CA SER A 221 -14.34 -7.32 -10.94
C SER A 221 -14.68 -7.44 -12.41
N VAL A 222 -14.73 -6.31 -13.13
CA VAL A 222 -14.91 -6.21 -14.58
C VAL A 222 -13.77 -5.39 -15.17
N ASP A 223 -13.32 -5.78 -16.36
CA ASP A 223 -12.29 -5.07 -17.11
C ASP A 223 -12.54 -5.13 -18.63
N TYR A 224 -11.93 -4.23 -19.39
CA TYR A 224 -11.87 -4.20 -20.86
C TYR A 224 -13.25 -4.28 -21.54
N VAL A 225 -14.15 -3.36 -21.17
CA VAL A 225 -15.51 -3.28 -21.70
C VAL A 225 -15.48 -2.62 -23.08
N LYS A 226 -15.87 -3.35 -24.12
CA LYS A 226 -15.93 -2.86 -25.50
C LYS A 226 -17.29 -3.16 -26.12
N LEU A 227 -17.98 -2.14 -26.64
CA LEU A 227 -19.14 -2.31 -27.52
C LEU A 227 -18.79 -1.79 -28.91
N ALA A 228 -18.79 -2.68 -29.89
CA ALA A 228 -18.52 -2.37 -31.28
C ALA A 228 -19.22 -3.38 -32.22
N PRO A 229 -19.40 -3.03 -33.51
CA PRO A 229 -19.66 -4.01 -34.56
C PRO A 229 -18.49 -4.99 -34.68
N VAL A 230 -18.79 -6.27 -34.85
CA VAL A 230 -17.78 -7.27 -35.23
C VAL A 230 -17.87 -7.43 -36.75
N GLN A 231 -16.93 -6.83 -37.48
CA GLN A 231 -16.91 -6.90 -38.95
C GLN A 231 -16.19 -8.17 -39.45
N THR A 232 -15.25 -8.69 -38.68
CA THR A 232 -14.52 -9.94 -38.91
C THR A 232 -14.30 -10.73 -37.62
N THR A 233 -13.93 -12.01 -37.69
CA THR A 233 -13.51 -12.77 -36.50
C THR A 233 -12.28 -12.14 -35.81
N ALA A 234 -11.47 -11.37 -36.53
CA ALA A 234 -10.35 -10.62 -35.96
C ALA A 234 -10.79 -9.43 -35.09
N ASP A 235 -11.97 -8.82 -35.33
CA ASP A 235 -12.48 -7.71 -34.49
C ASP A 235 -12.97 -8.18 -33.10
N SER A 236 -13.21 -9.48 -32.96
CA SER A 236 -13.46 -10.13 -31.66
C SER A 236 -12.18 -10.39 -30.85
N VAL A 237 -11.02 -10.07 -31.42
CA VAL A 237 -9.71 -10.20 -30.80
C VAL A 237 -9.30 -8.86 -30.21
N TYR A 238 -8.93 -8.85 -28.93
CA TYR A 238 -8.31 -7.69 -28.32
C TYR A 238 -6.83 -7.69 -28.70
N GLN A 239 -6.48 -6.94 -29.74
CA GLN A 239 -5.10 -6.76 -30.17
C GLN A 239 -4.47 -5.68 -29.29
N ASP A 240 -3.97 -6.10 -28.12
CA ASP A 240 -3.46 -5.21 -27.08
C ASP A 240 -2.43 -5.94 -26.20
N VAL A 241 -1.32 -5.26 -25.87
CA VAL A 241 -0.39 -5.69 -24.84
C VAL A 241 -0.40 -4.68 -23.69
N ALA A 242 -1.06 -5.07 -22.62
CA ALA A 242 -1.26 -4.22 -21.46
C ALA A 242 -0.35 -4.57 -20.29
N THR A 243 -0.04 -3.56 -19.50
CA THR A 243 0.47 -3.72 -18.15
C THR A 243 -0.66 -4.20 -17.22
N SER A 244 -0.34 -4.92 -16.13
CA SER A 244 -1.36 -5.60 -15.29
C SER A 244 -1.15 -5.37 -13.79
N LYS A 245 -0.25 -6.12 -13.14
CA LYS A 245 -0.12 -6.11 -11.66
C LYS A 245 0.48 -4.79 -11.15
N PRO A 246 0.08 -4.24 -9.98
CA PRO A 246 0.76 -3.11 -9.36
C PRO A 246 2.29 -3.28 -9.35
N LEU A 247 2.99 -2.19 -9.62
CA LEU A 247 4.44 -2.15 -9.62
C LEU A 247 4.98 -2.42 -8.20
N SER A 248 5.99 -3.28 -8.04
CA SER A 248 6.55 -3.59 -6.73
C SER A 248 7.23 -2.37 -6.07
N SER A 249 7.48 -2.43 -4.76
CA SER A 249 8.05 -1.28 -4.04
C SER A 249 9.43 -0.87 -4.56
N LEU A 250 9.70 0.43 -4.56
CA LEU A 250 11.01 0.99 -4.82
C LEU A 250 12.00 0.69 -3.68
N LEU A 251 11.54 0.69 -2.42
CA LEU A 251 12.38 0.50 -1.23
C LEU A 251 12.52 -0.97 -0.88
N ALA A 252 13.73 -1.39 -0.48
CA ALA A 252 14.04 -2.77 -0.12
C ALA A 252 13.31 -3.24 1.15
N ARG A 253 13.11 -2.34 2.12
CA ARG A 253 12.36 -2.60 3.36
C ARG A 253 11.23 -1.58 3.52
N GLY A 254 10.15 -1.78 2.77
CA GLY A 254 8.91 -1.02 2.93
C GLY A 254 8.50 -0.25 1.68
N SER A 255 7.62 0.73 1.85
CA SER A 255 6.99 1.57 0.83
C SER A 255 7.20 3.07 1.08
N ALA A 256 7.60 3.43 2.30
CA ALA A 256 8.05 4.76 2.70
C ALA A 256 9.14 4.67 3.78
N MET A 257 10.03 5.66 3.83
CA MET A 257 11.01 5.80 4.90
C MET A 257 11.35 7.27 5.16
N PRO A 258 11.93 7.64 6.32
CA PRO A 258 12.34 9.01 6.55
C PRO A 258 13.47 9.43 5.62
N VAL A 259 13.39 10.63 5.04
CA VAL A 259 14.37 11.11 4.06
C VAL A 259 15.79 11.20 4.66
N TRP A 260 15.92 11.63 5.91
CA TRP A 260 17.21 11.67 6.60
C TRP A 260 17.76 10.30 6.95
N GLN A 261 16.91 9.27 7.06
CA GLN A 261 17.37 7.88 7.22
C GLN A 261 17.91 7.36 5.88
N TYR A 262 17.24 7.64 4.76
CA TYR A 262 17.76 7.33 3.43
C TYR A 262 19.12 7.99 3.19
N ASN A 263 19.22 9.29 3.48
CA ASN A 263 20.44 10.07 3.30
C ASN A 263 21.60 9.63 4.22
N ALA A 264 21.29 9.07 5.38
CA ALA A 264 22.30 8.60 6.34
C ALA A 264 22.87 7.21 6.01
N ALA A 265 22.27 6.48 5.06
CA ALA A 265 22.81 5.20 4.62
C ALA A 265 24.21 5.39 4.02
N ALA A 266 25.17 4.54 4.41
CA ALA A 266 26.52 4.57 3.84
C ALA A 266 26.53 4.41 2.31
N ASN A 267 25.54 3.67 1.79
CA ASN A 267 25.22 3.59 0.38
C ASN A 267 23.69 3.73 0.19
N PRO A 268 23.16 4.91 -0.19
CA PRO A 268 21.72 5.11 -0.35
C PRO A 268 21.04 4.16 -1.36
N ALA A 269 21.77 3.67 -2.36
CA ALA A 269 21.23 2.69 -3.32
C ALA A 269 20.92 1.33 -2.67
N SER A 270 21.54 0.99 -1.53
CA SER A 270 21.22 -0.25 -0.80
C SER A 270 19.83 -0.23 -0.16
N MET A 271 19.23 0.96 -0.01
CA MET A 271 17.86 1.13 0.47
C MET A 271 16.80 0.88 -0.59
N LEU A 272 17.20 0.73 -1.85
CA LEU A 272 16.31 0.40 -2.96
C LEU A 272 16.31 -1.10 -3.21
N ASN A 273 15.18 -1.63 -3.69
CA ASN A 273 15.12 -2.99 -4.20
C ASN A 273 16.12 -3.18 -5.36
N PRO A 274 16.72 -4.36 -5.53
CA PRO A 274 17.58 -4.64 -6.68
C PRO A 274 16.83 -4.62 -8.01
N ALA A 275 15.51 -4.83 -7.97
CA ALA A 275 14.64 -4.68 -9.12
C ALA A 275 13.24 -4.28 -8.69
N THR A 276 12.57 -3.47 -9.51
CA THR A 276 11.11 -3.35 -9.49
C THR A 276 10.51 -4.17 -10.62
N TYR A 277 9.32 -4.73 -10.41
CA TYR A 277 8.67 -5.61 -11.37
C TYR A 277 7.16 -5.41 -11.42
N THR A 278 6.58 -5.83 -12.54
CA THR A 278 5.13 -5.94 -12.80
C THR A 278 4.87 -7.17 -13.68
N THR A 279 3.63 -7.38 -14.09
CA THR A 279 3.24 -8.35 -15.11
C THR A 279 2.59 -7.65 -16.30
N ILE A 280 2.75 -8.24 -17.48
CA ILE A 280 2.12 -7.81 -18.73
C ILE A 280 1.33 -8.95 -19.37
N ASN A 281 0.32 -8.60 -20.16
CA ASN A 281 -0.53 -9.55 -20.87
C ASN A 281 -0.56 -9.21 -22.35
N ASN A 282 -0.43 -10.20 -23.21
CA ASN A 282 -0.86 -10.12 -24.60
C ASN A 282 -2.28 -10.69 -24.70
N LEU A 283 -3.26 -9.80 -24.90
CA LEU A 283 -4.68 -10.15 -24.98
C LEU A 283 -5.08 -10.69 -26.35
N SER A 284 -4.19 -10.59 -27.34
CA SER A 284 -4.42 -11.03 -28.71
C SER A 284 -4.53 -12.55 -28.77
N THR A 285 -5.43 -13.05 -29.61
CA THR A 285 -5.62 -14.48 -29.92
C THR A 285 -5.39 -14.76 -31.41
N THR A 286 -4.56 -13.95 -32.07
CA THR A 286 -4.22 -14.09 -33.49
C THR A 286 -3.19 -15.19 -33.75
N ASN A 287 -2.58 -15.76 -32.70
CA ASN A 287 -1.43 -16.67 -32.76
C ASN A 287 -0.16 -16.04 -33.38
N ILE A 288 -0.12 -14.71 -33.50
CA ILE A 288 1.06 -13.97 -33.94
C ILE A 288 1.78 -13.45 -32.67
N PRO A 289 3.01 -13.90 -32.39
CA PRO A 289 3.76 -13.40 -31.25
C PRO A 289 4.04 -11.90 -31.39
N VAL A 290 3.98 -11.17 -30.28
CA VAL A 290 4.21 -9.72 -30.24
C VAL A 290 5.59 -9.43 -29.68
N PRO A 291 6.52 -8.85 -30.46
CA PRO A 291 7.78 -8.35 -29.93
C PRO A 291 7.54 -7.06 -29.14
N GLY A 292 8.35 -6.81 -28.12
CA GLY A 292 8.25 -5.58 -27.35
C GLY A 292 9.46 -5.31 -26.48
N GLN A 293 9.50 -4.09 -25.96
CA GLN A 293 10.45 -3.62 -24.98
C GLN A 293 9.74 -2.68 -24.00
N TRP A 294 10.45 -2.24 -22.96
CA TRP A 294 9.90 -1.28 -22.01
C TRP A 294 10.97 -0.31 -21.55
N ILE A 295 10.51 0.86 -21.10
CA ILE A 295 11.33 1.92 -20.55
C ILE A 295 10.96 2.08 -19.08
N GLY A 296 11.97 1.94 -18.22
CA GLY A 296 11.88 2.23 -16.80
C GLY A 296 12.32 3.66 -16.50
N THR A 297 11.54 4.42 -15.73
CA THR A 297 11.92 5.78 -15.29
C THR A 297 11.66 6.01 -13.81
N LEU A 298 12.51 6.82 -13.18
CA LEU A 298 12.36 7.35 -11.83
C LEU A 298 12.39 8.88 -11.89
N GLU A 299 11.46 9.52 -11.20
CA GLU A 299 11.33 10.97 -11.15
C GLU A 299 10.99 11.44 -9.73
N VAL A 300 11.66 12.49 -9.27
CA VAL A 300 11.31 13.17 -8.02
C VAL A 300 10.24 14.21 -8.33
N LEU A 301 9.05 14.07 -7.75
CA LEU A 301 7.94 15.00 -7.92
C LEU A 301 8.13 16.27 -7.07
N PRO A 302 7.57 17.43 -7.50
CA PRO A 302 6.72 17.62 -8.67
C PRO A 302 7.44 17.93 -9.99
N SER A 303 8.75 18.23 -9.97
CA SER A 303 9.46 18.78 -11.15
C SER A 303 10.92 18.33 -11.30
N GLY A 304 11.31 17.19 -10.74
CA GLY A 304 12.63 16.61 -10.95
C GLY A 304 12.79 16.01 -12.36
N PRO A 305 14.03 15.84 -12.84
CA PRO A 305 14.24 15.14 -14.11
C PRO A 305 13.86 13.66 -13.97
N ALA A 306 13.26 13.11 -15.03
CA ALA A 306 13.05 11.66 -15.14
C ALA A 306 14.37 11.00 -15.58
N ALA A 307 14.89 10.11 -14.75
CA ALA A 307 16.07 9.30 -15.04
C ALA A 307 15.65 7.88 -15.41
N ALA A 308 16.26 7.32 -16.46
CA ALA A 308 15.99 5.95 -16.87
C ALA A 308 16.73 4.96 -15.96
N PHE A 309 16.10 3.83 -15.65
CA PHE A 309 16.76 2.70 -15.01
C PHE A 309 16.89 1.52 -15.98
N THR A 310 17.95 0.72 -15.81
CA THR A 310 18.24 -0.43 -16.66
C THR A 310 17.11 -1.46 -16.59
N THR A 311 16.59 -1.86 -17.75
CA THR A 311 15.55 -2.89 -17.88
C THR A 311 16.15 -4.19 -18.40
N THR A 312 15.43 -5.30 -18.28
CA THR A 312 15.86 -6.55 -18.93
C THR A 312 15.73 -6.43 -20.47
N PRO A 313 16.35 -7.35 -21.25
CA PRO A 313 16.29 -7.31 -22.72
C PRO A 313 14.87 -7.34 -23.28
N PRO A 314 14.68 -6.94 -24.56
CA PRO A 314 13.40 -7.05 -25.26
C PRO A 314 12.78 -8.46 -25.15
N PHE A 315 11.45 -8.52 -25.16
CA PHE A 315 10.69 -9.76 -25.07
C PHE A 315 9.96 -10.07 -26.39
N THR A 316 9.49 -11.32 -26.48
CA THR A 316 8.46 -11.73 -27.43
C THR A 316 7.36 -12.46 -26.65
N LEU A 317 6.14 -11.92 -26.66
CA LEU A 317 4.99 -12.54 -26.00
C LEU A 317 4.25 -13.46 -26.97
N SER A 318 3.92 -14.67 -26.53
CA SER A 318 2.95 -15.51 -27.26
C SER A 318 1.56 -14.85 -27.28
N SER A 319 0.70 -15.27 -28.21
CA SER A 319 -0.64 -14.72 -28.41
C SER A 319 -1.69 -15.82 -28.21
N PRO A 320 -2.44 -15.82 -27.08
CA PRO A 320 -2.31 -14.94 -25.92
C PRO A 320 -1.22 -15.39 -24.93
N GLN A 321 -0.74 -14.47 -24.10
CA GLN A 321 0.13 -14.77 -22.96
C GLN A 321 -0.28 -13.89 -21.79
N TYR A 322 -0.53 -14.50 -20.62
CA TYR A 322 -0.94 -13.76 -19.44
C TYR A 322 0.13 -13.81 -18.36
N GLN A 323 0.22 -12.72 -17.60
CA GLN A 323 1.03 -12.55 -16.40
C GLN A 323 2.55 -12.74 -16.64
N ALA A 324 3.03 -12.33 -17.82
CA ALA A 324 4.46 -12.36 -18.12
C ALA A 324 5.18 -11.32 -17.26
N ARG A 325 6.18 -11.76 -16.48
CA ARG A 325 6.93 -10.87 -15.60
C ARG A 325 7.93 -10.04 -16.39
N ILE A 326 7.96 -8.73 -16.13
CA ILE A 326 9.03 -7.82 -16.56
C ILE A 326 9.57 -7.07 -15.35
N GLU A 327 10.85 -6.70 -15.40
CA GLU A 327 11.53 -6.02 -14.30
C GLU A 327 12.63 -5.07 -14.78
N GLY A 328 13.12 -4.23 -13.86
CA GLY A 328 14.28 -3.37 -14.09
C GLY A 328 14.96 -2.96 -12.80
N ASP A 329 16.27 -2.72 -12.90
CA ASP A 329 17.16 -2.41 -11.78
C ASP A 329 17.08 -0.93 -11.39
N VAL A 330 16.26 -0.64 -10.38
CA VAL A 330 16.05 0.71 -9.85
C VAL A 330 17.27 1.31 -9.14
N ARG A 331 18.33 0.53 -8.86
CA ARG A 331 19.57 1.03 -8.25
C ARG A 331 20.47 1.75 -9.25
N THR A 332 20.23 1.54 -10.55
CA THR A 332 21.00 2.21 -11.63
C THR A 332 20.63 3.68 -11.83
N SER A 333 19.50 4.12 -11.24
CA SER A 333 19.04 5.51 -11.30
C SER A 333 19.05 6.12 -9.89
N PRO A 334 20.07 6.91 -9.51
CA PRO A 334 20.20 7.42 -8.15
C PRO A 334 19.12 8.44 -7.79
N ILE A 335 18.64 8.39 -6.55
CA ILE A 335 17.79 9.44 -5.97
C ILE A 335 18.70 10.49 -5.32
N PRO A 336 18.49 11.80 -5.56
CA PRO A 336 19.28 12.85 -4.94
C PRO A 336 19.25 12.82 -3.41
N VAL A 337 20.43 12.92 -2.78
CA VAL A 337 20.59 12.97 -1.32
C VAL A 337 20.43 14.42 -0.84
N THR A 338 19.19 14.88 -0.68
CA THR A 338 18.86 16.22 -0.15
C THR A 338 17.97 16.12 1.09
N ALA A 339 17.96 17.14 1.94
CA ALA A 339 17.22 17.12 3.20
C ALA A 339 15.70 17.15 3.03
N ASP A 340 15.20 17.72 1.93
CA ASP A 340 13.77 17.93 1.70
C ASP A 340 13.03 16.60 1.51
N PRO A 341 11.82 16.43 2.06
CA PRO A 341 10.95 15.31 1.74
C PRO A 341 10.73 15.16 0.23
N LYS A 342 10.59 13.92 -0.24
CA LYS A 342 10.44 13.59 -1.67
C LYS A 342 9.29 12.63 -1.88
N THR A 343 8.53 12.85 -2.93
CA THR A 343 7.70 11.81 -3.53
C THR A 343 8.38 11.36 -4.81
N ILE A 344 8.71 10.07 -4.90
CA ILE A 344 9.37 9.49 -6.05
C ILE A 344 8.32 8.73 -6.85
N ARG A 345 8.15 9.11 -8.11
CA ARG A 345 7.40 8.35 -9.10
C ARG A 345 8.36 7.43 -9.82
N HIS A 346 8.18 6.13 -9.68
CA HIS A 346 8.81 5.17 -10.57
C HIS A 346 7.77 4.51 -11.46
N ARG A 347 8.18 4.22 -12.69
CA ARG A 347 7.28 3.93 -13.80
C ARG A 347 7.89 2.95 -14.78
N ILE A 348 7.06 2.08 -15.32
CA ILE A 348 7.37 1.25 -16.50
C ILE A 348 6.39 1.65 -17.62
N GLN A 349 6.90 1.80 -18.84
CA GLN A 349 6.09 2.00 -20.04
C GLN A 349 6.49 1.01 -21.12
N LEU A 350 5.49 0.35 -21.70
CA LEU A 350 5.64 -0.60 -22.78
C LEU A 350 5.82 0.12 -24.12
N ASN A 351 6.54 -0.55 -25.01
CA ASN A 351 6.67 -0.21 -26.41
C ASN A 351 6.61 -1.52 -27.19
N THR A 352 5.42 -1.83 -27.71
CA THR A 352 5.07 -3.14 -28.27
C THR A 352 4.75 -3.05 -29.75
N GLY A 353 5.07 -4.13 -30.47
CA GLY A 353 4.86 -4.26 -31.91
C GLY A 353 3.55 -4.96 -32.27
N GLU A 354 2.46 -4.74 -31.52
CA GLU A 354 1.19 -5.46 -31.72
C GLU A 354 0.42 -5.08 -32.99
N GLY A 355 0.96 -4.22 -33.85
CA GLY A 355 0.39 -3.93 -35.17
C GLY A 355 -0.82 -3.00 -35.12
N GLY A 356 -0.57 -1.69 -35.34
CA GLY A 356 -1.56 -0.63 -35.25
C GLY A 356 -1.59 0.02 -33.87
N VAL A 357 -1.59 1.36 -33.83
CA VAL A 357 -1.73 2.11 -32.58
C VAL A 357 -3.21 2.36 -32.35
N ASN A 358 -3.79 1.79 -31.30
CA ASN A 358 -5.14 2.14 -30.85
C ASN A 358 -5.04 3.15 -29.70
N PRO A 359 -5.38 4.44 -29.90
CA PRO A 359 -5.28 5.45 -28.86
C PRO A 359 -6.09 5.14 -27.60
N LEU A 360 -7.11 4.28 -27.70
CA LEU A 360 -7.95 3.85 -26.59
C LEU A 360 -7.20 2.96 -25.58
N THR A 361 -6.20 2.19 -26.02
CA THR A 361 -5.49 1.22 -25.15
C THR A 361 -4.16 1.76 -24.62
N LEU A 362 -3.57 2.77 -25.29
CA LEU A 362 -2.32 3.41 -24.85
C LEU A 362 -2.23 3.79 -23.36
N PRO A 363 -3.33 4.18 -22.68
CA PRO A 363 -3.27 4.35 -21.24
C PRO A 363 -2.72 3.12 -20.52
N ASN A 364 -3.13 1.88 -20.85
CA ASN A 364 -2.74 0.66 -20.14
C ASN A 364 -1.26 0.23 -20.35
N ASP A 365 -0.56 0.79 -21.34
CA ASP A 365 0.86 0.53 -21.64
C ASP A 365 1.82 1.02 -20.55
N ASN A 366 1.35 1.86 -19.64
CA ASN A 366 2.17 2.44 -18.58
C ASN A 366 1.86 1.76 -17.24
N ILE A 367 2.66 1.95 -16.20
CA ILE A 367 2.26 1.70 -14.81
C ILE A 367 3.15 2.52 -13.88
N ILE A 368 2.57 3.07 -12.82
CA ILE A 368 3.28 3.93 -11.88
C ILE A 368 3.14 3.41 -10.46
N ARG A 369 4.15 3.70 -9.63
CA ARG A 369 4.01 3.66 -8.16
C ARG A 369 4.74 4.84 -7.55
N LEU A 370 4.13 5.39 -6.50
CA LEU A 370 4.68 6.47 -5.71
C LEU A 370 5.39 5.90 -4.46
N THR A 371 6.48 6.53 -4.07
CA THR A 371 7.25 6.20 -2.88
C THR A 371 7.57 7.48 -2.14
N GLU A 372 7.26 7.52 -0.84
CA GLU A 372 7.50 8.70 -0.01
C GLU A 372 8.80 8.55 0.79
N LEU A 373 9.69 9.52 0.62
CA LEU A 373 10.78 9.79 1.54
C LEU A 373 10.38 10.99 2.39
N SER A 374 9.85 10.76 3.59
CA SER A 374 9.23 11.80 4.42
C SER A 374 9.71 11.73 5.87
N ASP A 375 8.81 11.63 6.84
CA ASP A 375 9.10 11.59 8.27
C ASP A 375 8.66 10.30 8.96
N TYR A 376 8.28 9.26 8.21
CA TYR A 376 7.78 8.00 8.76
C TYR A 376 8.29 6.80 7.96
N TYR A 377 8.25 5.62 8.58
CA TYR A 377 8.40 4.35 7.88
C TYR A 377 7.04 3.72 7.58
N ALA A 378 6.91 3.03 6.46
CA ALA A 378 5.74 2.22 6.13
C ALA A 378 6.13 0.96 5.37
N PHE A 379 5.37 -0.11 5.56
CA PHE A 379 5.37 -1.26 4.67
C PHE A 379 4.17 -1.27 3.72
N ASP A 380 3.11 -0.53 4.06
CA ASP A 380 1.86 -0.43 3.29
C ASP A 380 1.91 0.70 2.27
N ASP A 381 1.18 0.58 1.16
CA ASP A 381 1.10 1.64 0.14
C ASP A 381 0.07 2.76 0.42
N GLY A 382 -0.57 2.73 1.60
CA GLY A 382 -1.59 3.69 2.02
C GLY A 382 -3.01 3.28 1.72
N THR A 383 -3.21 2.15 1.05
CA THR A 383 -4.52 1.57 0.78
C THR A 383 -4.69 0.23 1.50
N ALA A 384 -5.94 -0.19 1.71
CA ALA A 384 -6.27 -1.40 2.45
C ALA A 384 -7.05 -2.36 1.57
N GLU A 385 -6.81 -3.67 1.66
CA GLU A 385 -7.59 -4.68 0.95
C GLU A 385 -8.27 -5.69 1.90
N ALA A 386 -7.79 -5.74 3.15
CA ALA A 386 -8.30 -6.64 4.18
C ALA A 386 -8.08 -6.06 5.58
N THR A 387 -8.46 -6.84 6.60
CA THR A 387 -8.20 -6.55 8.00
C THR A 387 -7.46 -7.68 8.68
N VAL A 388 -6.72 -7.37 9.74
CA VAL A 388 -6.15 -8.33 10.68
C VAL A 388 -6.57 -7.95 12.09
N SER A 389 -6.91 -8.95 12.89
CA SER A 389 -7.10 -8.80 14.32
C SER A 389 -5.95 -9.46 15.07
N VAL A 390 -5.47 -8.79 16.12
CA VAL A 390 -4.69 -9.50 17.14
C VAL A 390 -5.59 -10.61 17.71
N PRO A 391 -5.09 -11.86 17.88
CA PRO A 391 -5.90 -12.96 18.41
C PRO A 391 -6.58 -12.57 19.72
N GLN A 392 -7.86 -12.97 19.87
CA GLN A 392 -8.65 -12.64 21.06
C GLN A 392 -7.87 -12.92 22.35
N PRO A 393 -7.92 -12.01 23.33
CA PRO A 393 -7.18 -12.21 24.55
C PRO A 393 -7.77 -13.43 25.26
N GLY A 394 -6.92 -14.42 25.51
CA GLY A 394 -7.11 -15.26 26.70
C GLY A 394 -6.81 -14.43 27.95
N SER A 395 -6.15 -15.03 28.93
CA SER A 395 -5.66 -14.33 30.13
C SER A 395 -4.38 -13.50 29.91
N ALA A 396 -3.90 -13.35 28.67
CA ALA A 396 -2.60 -12.74 28.37
C ALA A 396 -2.70 -11.62 27.31
N THR A 397 -1.81 -10.63 27.43
CA THR A 397 -1.68 -9.55 26.45
C THR A 397 -1.04 -10.08 25.17
N ASN A 398 -1.65 -9.77 24.03
CA ASN A 398 -1.15 -10.11 22.71
C ASN A 398 -0.76 -8.83 21.94
N TYR A 399 0.30 -8.90 21.14
CA TYR A 399 0.77 -7.78 20.33
C TYR A 399 1.10 -8.20 18.90
N TYR A 400 0.93 -7.26 17.98
CA TYR A 400 1.66 -7.27 16.71
C TYR A 400 2.65 -6.12 16.67
N ALA A 401 3.84 -6.40 16.15
CA ALA A 401 4.91 -5.42 15.99
C ALA A 401 5.59 -5.55 14.63
N LEU A 402 6.01 -4.40 14.09
CA LEU A 402 6.78 -4.30 12.86
C LEU A 402 8.23 -3.94 13.18
N ARG A 403 9.17 -4.59 12.49
CA ARG A 403 10.62 -4.42 12.63
C ARG A 403 11.15 -3.34 11.68
N PHE A 404 11.81 -2.33 12.23
CA PHE A 404 12.40 -1.23 11.49
C PHE A 404 13.90 -1.12 11.74
N GLU A 405 14.63 -0.67 10.72
CA GLU A 405 16.09 -0.50 10.75
C GLU A 405 16.45 0.97 10.48
N LEU A 406 17.37 1.50 11.28
CA LEU A 406 17.85 2.87 11.19
C LEU A 406 19.28 2.91 10.67
N ASN A 407 19.55 3.89 9.81
CA ASN A 407 20.91 4.20 9.34
C ASN A 407 21.64 5.17 10.29
N LYS A 408 20.89 5.89 11.14
CA LYS A 408 21.42 6.67 12.26
C LYS A 408 20.39 6.70 13.40
N PRO A 409 20.80 6.89 14.68
CA PRO A 409 19.86 7.04 15.78
C PRO A 409 18.78 8.09 15.51
N ASP A 410 17.61 7.95 16.14
CA ASP A 410 16.45 8.84 15.95
C ASP A 410 15.48 8.73 17.15
N GLN A 411 14.35 9.43 17.08
CA GLN A 411 13.24 9.29 18.03
C GLN A 411 11.91 9.08 17.32
N VAL A 412 11.11 8.15 17.82
CA VAL A 412 9.71 7.95 17.43
C VAL A 412 8.84 8.91 18.22
N ARG A 413 8.07 9.79 17.57
CA ARG A 413 7.14 10.71 18.26
C ARG A 413 5.72 10.17 18.35
N SER A 414 5.29 9.40 17.36
CA SER A 414 3.93 8.91 17.25
C SER A 414 3.88 7.65 16.40
N ILE A 415 2.78 6.92 16.50
CA ILE A 415 2.46 5.78 15.64
C ILE A 415 1.16 6.10 14.93
N ARG A 416 1.19 6.16 13.60
CA ARG A 416 -0.02 6.20 12.77
C ARG A 416 -0.52 4.78 12.58
N ILE A 417 -1.81 4.55 12.78
CA ILE A 417 -2.45 3.24 12.58
C ILE A 417 -3.76 3.43 11.81
N SER A 418 -4.17 2.40 11.06
CA SER A 418 -5.43 2.39 10.28
C SER A 418 -6.44 1.40 10.88
N PRO A 419 -7.27 1.80 11.86
CA PRO A 419 -8.31 0.94 12.43
C PRO A 419 -9.47 0.71 11.46
N SER A 420 -10.10 -0.46 11.53
CA SER A 420 -11.23 -0.80 10.67
C SER A 420 -12.57 -0.38 11.28
N PHE A 421 -13.18 0.67 10.74
CA PHE A 421 -14.51 1.14 11.14
C PHE A 421 -15.63 0.39 10.39
N PRO A 422 -16.81 0.20 11.01
CA PRO A 422 -17.21 0.67 12.35
C PRO A 422 -16.75 -0.23 13.51
N SER A 423 -16.13 -1.39 13.23
CA SER A 423 -15.80 -2.38 14.28
C SER A 423 -14.86 -1.86 15.37
N ALA A 424 -13.97 -0.93 15.01
CA ALA A 424 -12.99 -0.31 15.89
C ALA A 424 -13.55 0.84 16.75
N ALA A 425 -14.77 1.31 16.50
CA ALA A 425 -15.38 2.44 17.20
C ALA A 425 -15.41 2.22 18.72
N ASN A 426 -15.03 3.27 19.48
CA ASN A 426 -15.00 3.30 20.94
C ASN A 426 -14.12 2.24 21.62
N ARG A 427 -13.25 1.55 20.86
CA ARG A 427 -12.34 0.55 21.40
C ARG A 427 -11.05 1.20 21.88
N THR A 428 -10.47 0.65 22.95
CA THR A 428 -9.14 1.05 23.39
C THR A 428 -8.09 0.30 22.59
N ILE A 429 -7.14 1.05 22.03
CA ILE A 429 -5.93 0.51 21.43
C ILE A 429 -4.72 0.95 22.25
N THR A 430 -3.73 0.06 22.36
CA THR A 430 -2.46 0.36 23.01
C THR A 430 -1.33 0.25 21.98
N VAL A 431 -0.69 1.37 21.65
CA VAL A 431 0.50 1.39 20.79
C VAL A 431 1.76 1.33 21.64
N ASN A 432 2.80 0.72 21.10
CA ASN A 432 4.02 0.41 21.83
C ASN A 432 5.26 0.53 20.94
N VAL A 433 6.38 0.87 21.57
CA VAL A 433 7.73 0.86 20.96
C VAL A 433 8.63 -0.05 21.80
N TRP A 434 9.40 -0.93 21.15
CA TRP A 434 10.37 -1.82 21.79
C TRP A 434 11.76 -1.65 21.18
N ASP A 435 12.79 -1.81 22.00
CA ASP A 435 14.15 -2.07 21.52
C ASP A 435 14.26 -3.52 21.03
N ALA A 436 15.23 -3.79 20.15
CA ALA A 436 15.65 -5.15 19.82
C ALA A 436 16.46 -5.76 20.98
N ASP A 437 16.28 -7.06 21.23
CA ASP A 437 17.03 -7.84 22.22
C ASP A 437 18.14 -8.65 21.53
N PRO A 438 19.42 -8.22 21.63
CA PRO A 438 20.53 -8.91 21.00
C PRO A 438 20.74 -10.34 21.53
N ALA A 439 20.29 -10.64 22.76
CA ALA A 439 20.40 -11.97 23.35
C ALA A 439 19.37 -12.95 22.76
N ASN A 440 18.34 -12.44 22.08
CA ASN A 440 17.24 -13.24 21.53
C ASN A 440 17.07 -13.01 20.03
N SER A 441 18.15 -13.16 19.26
CA SER A 441 18.15 -13.00 17.79
C SER A 441 17.53 -11.68 17.31
N ASN A 442 17.74 -10.60 18.07
CA ASN A 442 17.15 -9.28 17.85
C ASN A 442 15.62 -9.23 17.92
N ALA A 443 14.92 -10.22 18.47
CA ALA A 443 13.48 -10.15 18.73
C ALA A 443 13.13 -8.91 19.57
N PRO A 444 11.88 -8.42 19.56
CA PRO A 444 11.51 -7.31 20.43
C PRO A 444 11.76 -7.67 21.90
N THR A 445 12.19 -6.68 22.68
CA THR A 445 12.32 -6.82 24.14
C THR A 445 11.01 -7.25 24.78
N ARG A 446 11.08 -7.92 25.93
CA ARG A 446 9.88 -8.46 26.61
C ARG A 446 8.89 -7.37 27.04
N LEU A 447 9.40 -6.22 27.48
CA LEU A 447 8.60 -5.08 27.92
C LEU A 447 8.78 -3.91 26.94
N PRO A 448 7.72 -3.16 26.63
CA PRO A 448 7.83 -1.97 25.77
C PRO A 448 8.66 -0.90 26.46
N LYS A 449 9.48 -0.21 25.66
CA LYS A 449 10.23 0.98 26.05
C LYS A 449 9.30 2.18 26.29
N SER A 450 8.21 2.25 25.53
CA SER A 450 7.14 3.24 25.69
C SER A 450 5.81 2.65 25.26
N THR A 451 4.75 3.08 25.93
CA THR A 451 3.38 2.64 25.69
C THR A 451 2.44 3.84 25.72
N GLN A 452 1.40 3.81 24.88
CA GLN A 452 0.31 4.79 24.91
C GLN A 452 -1.00 4.08 24.61
N SER A 453 -2.02 4.31 25.44
CA SER A 453 -3.38 3.84 25.19
C SER A 453 -4.30 5.00 24.86
N ILE A 454 -5.15 4.82 23.85
CA ILE A 454 -6.20 5.78 23.50
C ILE A 454 -7.51 5.04 23.24
N GLN A 455 -8.62 5.72 23.48
CA GLN A 455 -9.92 5.28 22.97
C GLN A 455 -10.06 5.78 21.53
N LEU A 456 -10.40 4.87 20.61
CA LEU A 456 -10.65 5.19 19.22
C LEU A 456 -11.97 5.97 19.09
N PRO A 457 -12.04 6.97 18.19
CA PRO A 457 -13.28 7.70 17.92
C PRO A 457 -14.34 6.78 17.30
N ASP A 458 -15.55 7.28 17.07
CA ASP A 458 -16.60 6.54 16.35
C ASP A 458 -16.30 6.35 14.87
N SER A 459 -15.59 7.31 14.27
CA SER A 459 -15.21 7.31 12.86
C SER A 459 -14.02 8.25 12.62
N LEU A 460 -13.34 8.09 11.49
CA LEU A 460 -12.38 9.07 11.00
C LEU A 460 -13.06 10.10 10.08
N PRO A 461 -12.51 11.32 9.98
CA PRO A 461 -12.87 12.29 8.95
C PRO A 461 -12.84 11.69 7.54
N ALA A 462 -13.69 12.21 6.65
CA ALA A 462 -13.72 11.77 5.26
C ALA A 462 -12.33 11.92 4.61
N GLY A 463 -11.88 10.87 3.92
CA GLY A 463 -10.59 10.81 3.26
C GLY A 463 -9.39 10.56 4.18
N GLN A 464 -9.60 10.39 5.49
CA GLN A 464 -8.54 10.05 6.43
C GLN A 464 -8.49 8.53 6.68
N THR A 465 -7.38 7.91 6.30
CA THR A 465 -7.12 6.48 6.51
C THR A 465 -6.42 6.19 7.83
N PHE A 466 -5.55 7.09 8.29
CA PHE A 466 -4.71 6.88 9.47
C PHE A 466 -5.11 7.77 10.65
N LEU A 467 -5.13 7.20 11.85
CA LEU A 467 -5.15 7.91 13.12
C LEU A 467 -3.73 8.01 13.67
N GLU A 468 -3.29 9.20 14.05
CA GLU A 468 -1.98 9.40 14.69
C GLU A 468 -2.09 9.33 16.21
N VAL A 469 -1.34 8.41 16.83
CA VAL A 469 -1.26 8.23 18.28
C VAL A 469 0.08 8.77 18.77
N ALA A 470 0.07 9.97 19.36
CA ALA A 470 1.25 10.59 19.94
C ALA A 470 1.72 9.82 21.19
N LEU A 471 3.03 9.56 21.29
CA LEU A 471 3.64 8.99 22.49
C LEU A 471 3.79 10.09 23.55
N PRO A 472 3.85 9.75 24.86
CA PRO A 472 3.97 10.74 25.94
C PRO A 472 5.19 11.64 25.80
N SER A 473 6.27 11.10 25.22
CA SER A 473 7.49 11.82 24.84
C SER A 473 8.14 11.11 23.65
N PRO A 474 8.91 11.82 22.80
CA PRO A 474 9.70 11.18 21.74
C PRO A 474 10.62 10.07 22.29
N VAL A 475 10.55 8.88 21.69
CA VAL A 475 11.21 7.66 22.18
C VAL A 475 12.48 7.41 21.37
N ALA A 476 13.65 7.52 22.01
CA ALA A 476 14.93 7.27 21.37
C ALA A 476 15.07 5.81 20.92
N VAL A 477 15.52 5.62 19.67
CA VAL A 477 15.74 4.32 19.03
C VAL A 477 17.04 4.34 18.23
N SER A 478 17.69 3.18 18.09
CA SER A 478 18.95 3.05 17.38
C SER A 478 19.11 1.64 16.80
N GLY A 479 19.73 1.51 15.63
CA GLY A 479 19.92 0.22 14.98
C GLY A 479 18.59 -0.40 14.58
N VAL A 480 18.05 -1.30 15.40
CA VAL A 480 16.78 -1.98 15.17
C VAL A 480 15.81 -1.62 16.29
N PHE A 481 14.58 -1.29 15.92
CA PHE A 481 13.48 -1.12 16.86
C PHE A 481 12.19 -1.72 16.30
N TYR A 482 11.20 -1.81 17.18
CA TYR A 482 9.89 -2.31 16.84
C TYR A 482 8.83 -1.30 17.23
N ALA A 483 7.83 -1.12 16.37
CA ALA A 483 6.62 -0.37 16.68
C ALA A 483 5.40 -1.24 16.38
N GLY A 484 4.40 -1.18 17.25
CA GLY A 484 3.29 -2.11 17.18
C GLY A 484 2.10 -1.69 18.01
N TYR A 485 1.12 -2.57 18.05
CA TYR A 485 -0.10 -2.38 18.82
C TYR A 485 -0.54 -3.67 19.50
N GLY A 486 -1.34 -3.50 20.54
CA GLY A 486 -2.13 -4.55 21.15
C GLY A 486 -3.41 -3.95 21.70
N HIS A 487 -4.09 -4.75 22.49
CA HIS A 487 -5.29 -4.33 23.21
C HIS A 487 -5.23 -4.84 24.65
N GLY A 488 -5.97 -4.18 25.55
CA GLY A 488 -6.23 -4.71 26.88
C GLY A 488 -7.08 -5.98 26.85
N VAL A 489 -7.56 -6.43 28.01
CA VAL A 489 -8.52 -7.55 28.08
C VAL A 489 -9.85 -7.06 27.51
N ILE A 490 -10.18 -7.48 26.28
CA ILE A 490 -11.43 -7.14 25.58
C ILE A 490 -12.17 -8.41 25.17
N SER A 491 -13.50 -8.38 25.17
CA SER A 491 -14.36 -9.52 24.83
C SER A 491 -14.53 -9.75 23.32
N THR A 492 -14.03 -8.85 22.46
CA THR A 492 -14.15 -8.95 20.99
C THR A 492 -12.90 -8.41 20.32
N ALA A 493 -12.51 -8.98 19.16
CA ALA A 493 -11.29 -8.60 18.46
C ALA A 493 -11.34 -7.17 17.87
N LEU A 494 -10.19 -6.49 17.85
CA LEU A 494 -9.99 -5.17 17.23
C LEU A 494 -9.30 -5.35 15.87
N ASN A 495 -10.01 -4.99 14.80
CA ASN A 495 -9.51 -5.10 13.43
C ASN A 495 -8.70 -3.86 13.03
N ILE A 496 -7.49 -4.09 12.51
CA ILE A 496 -6.63 -3.09 11.87
C ILE A 496 -6.53 -3.43 10.37
N ASN A 497 -6.57 -2.42 9.53
CA ASN A 497 -6.48 -2.59 8.08
C ASN A 497 -5.09 -3.09 7.65
N VAL A 498 -5.05 -3.86 6.57
CA VAL A 498 -3.82 -4.35 5.94
C VAL A 498 -3.84 -4.09 4.43
N ASP A 499 -2.69 -3.74 3.89
CA ASP A 499 -2.39 -3.63 2.45
C ASP A 499 -2.04 -5.04 1.93
N MET A 500 -2.66 -5.51 0.85
CA MET A 500 -2.35 -6.82 0.23
C MET A 500 -1.56 -6.69 -1.09
N ASN A 501 -1.22 -5.47 -1.49
CA ASN A 501 -0.44 -5.14 -2.67
C ASN A 501 1.04 -4.92 -2.38
N THR A 502 1.43 -4.94 -1.10
CA THR A 502 2.83 -4.97 -0.67
C THR A 502 3.14 -6.22 0.16
N VAL A 503 4.26 -6.86 -0.15
CA VAL A 503 4.79 -8.00 0.62
C VAL A 503 6.00 -7.54 1.43
N PRO A 504 5.87 -7.38 2.76
CA PRO A 504 7.00 -7.07 3.61
C PRO A 504 8.06 -8.20 3.60
N PRO A 505 9.32 -7.91 3.97
CA PRO A 505 10.30 -8.94 4.28
C PRO A 505 9.78 -9.95 5.31
N ALA A 506 10.22 -11.21 5.22
CA ALA A 506 9.74 -12.28 6.10
C ALA A 506 10.00 -12.06 7.60
N ASP A 507 10.97 -11.21 7.95
CA ASP A 507 11.31 -10.83 9.33
C ASP A 507 10.63 -9.53 9.80
N ALA A 508 9.75 -8.94 8.97
CA ALA A 508 9.14 -7.65 9.24
C ALA A 508 8.09 -7.71 10.34
N MET A 509 7.23 -8.74 10.36
CA MET A 509 6.11 -8.83 11.30
C MET A 509 6.40 -9.84 12.41
N TRP A 510 6.09 -9.44 13.64
CA TRP A 510 6.27 -10.23 14.84
C TRP A 510 4.98 -10.28 15.63
N GLN A 511 4.75 -11.40 16.30
CA GLN A 511 3.62 -11.56 17.21
C GLN A 511 4.10 -11.94 18.59
N PHE A 512 3.52 -11.29 19.60
CA PHE A 512 3.67 -11.71 20.97
C PHE A 512 2.40 -12.44 21.36
N THR A 513 2.49 -13.76 21.47
CA THR A 513 1.40 -14.58 21.97
C THR A 513 1.98 -15.57 22.97
N ARG A 514 1.21 -15.99 23.98
CA ARG A 514 1.64 -17.00 24.96
C ARG A 514 2.90 -16.62 25.76
N GLY A 515 3.22 -15.33 25.86
CA GLY A 515 4.30 -14.82 26.72
C GLY A 515 5.69 -14.74 26.06
N PHE A 516 5.81 -14.99 24.76
CA PHE A 516 7.06 -14.83 24.01
C PHE A 516 6.82 -14.24 22.61
N TRP A 517 7.88 -13.72 22.00
CA TRP A 517 7.87 -13.19 20.63
C TRP A 517 8.22 -14.27 19.61
N GLU A 518 7.52 -14.27 18.49
CA GLU A 518 7.84 -15.11 17.33
C GLU A 518 7.60 -14.33 16.02
N PRO A 519 8.35 -14.63 14.95
CA PRO A 519 8.04 -14.10 13.62
C PRO A 519 6.65 -14.51 13.16
N LYS A 520 5.92 -13.57 12.55
CA LYS A 520 4.59 -13.80 11.99
C LYS A 520 4.68 -13.74 10.47
N SER A 521 4.42 -14.87 9.83
CA SER A 521 4.32 -14.92 8.37
C SER A 521 3.21 -13.99 7.86
N THR A 522 3.54 -13.19 6.86
CA THR A 522 2.63 -12.32 6.11
C THR A 522 2.21 -12.89 4.77
N VAL A 523 2.77 -14.02 4.34
CA VAL A 523 2.45 -14.68 3.07
C VAL A 523 1.37 -15.75 3.25
N SER A 524 0.62 -16.06 2.18
CA SER A 524 -0.42 -17.09 2.23
C SER A 524 0.17 -18.46 2.61
N PRO A 525 -0.41 -19.16 3.60
CA PRO A 525 0.03 -20.52 3.95
C PRO A 525 -0.53 -21.60 3.01
N ALA A 526 -1.47 -21.25 2.11
CA ALA A 526 -2.07 -22.18 1.16
C ALA A 526 -1.14 -22.51 -0.02
N THR A 527 -1.32 -23.70 -0.60
CA THR A 527 -0.65 -24.14 -1.83
C THR A 527 -1.70 -24.57 -2.87
N PRO A 528 -1.85 -23.86 -4.00
CA PRO A 528 -1.19 -22.60 -4.36
C PRO A 528 -1.61 -21.43 -3.44
N PRO A 529 -0.81 -20.35 -3.37
CA PRO A 529 -1.10 -19.22 -2.50
C PRO A 529 -2.41 -18.51 -2.89
N LEU A 530 -3.21 -18.15 -1.87
CA LEU A 530 -4.44 -17.37 -2.06
C LEU A 530 -4.15 -15.87 -2.26
N TYR A 531 -3.02 -15.39 -1.73
CA TYR A 531 -2.52 -14.03 -1.83
C TYR A 531 -1.00 -14.07 -1.67
N ASP A 532 -0.29 -13.08 -2.21
CA ASP A 532 1.17 -13.05 -2.17
C ASP A 532 1.70 -12.67 -0.77
N GLY A 533 1.06 -11.68 -0.14
CA GLY A 533 1.31 -11.32 1.24
C GLY A 533 0.44 -10.14 1.69
N TYR A 534 0.70 -9.64 2.90
CA TYR A 534 0.08 -8.42 3.41
C TYR A 534 1.04 -7.59 4.28
N ALA A 535 0.85 -6.28 4.28
CA ALA A 535 1.51 -5.32 5.14
C ALA A 535 0.52 -4.73 6.13
N LEU A 536 0.87 -4.77 7.43
CA LEU A 536 0.10 -4.06 8.45
C LEU A 536 0.19 -2.55 8.21
N MET A 537 -0.95 -1.86 8.17
CA MET A 537 -1.00 -0.40 8.04
C MET A 537 -0.69 0.28 9.37
N LEU A 538 0.58 0.29 9.72
CA LEU A 538 1.15 0.92 10.92
C LEU A 538 2.46 1.61 10.57
N ARG A 539 2.56 2.89 10.92
CA ARG A 539 3.65 3.77 10.48
C ARG A 539 4.23 4.52 11.69
N PRO A 540 5.42 4.18 12.20
CA PRO A 540 6.09 4.98 13.20
C PRO A 540 6.57 6.29 12.55
N VAL A 541 6.24 7.41 13.21
CA VAL A 541 6.62 8.74 12.76
C VAL A 541 7.83 9.21 13.57
N MET A 542 8.86 9.61 12.85
CA MET A 542 10.20 9.91 13.33
C MET A 542 10.39 11.42 13.48
N THR A 543 11.46 11.89 14.12
CA THR A 543 11.65 13.32 14.40
C THR A 543 12.91 13.92 13.80
N ASN A 544 13.85 13.09 13.32
CA ASN A 544 15.20 13.52 12.95
C ASN A 544 15.95 14.21 14.10
N ASN A 545 15.46 14.06 15.34
CA ASN A 545 16.04 14.66 16.53
C ASN A 545 16.73 13.58 17.33
N VAL A 546 18.04 13.72 17.47
CA VAL A 546 18.81 12.97 18.47
C VAL A 546 19.47 14.01 19.35
N LEU A 547 18.85 14.28 20.49
CA LEU A 547 19.58 14.72 21.67
C LEU A 547 19.71 13.52 22.60
N ALA A 548 20.32 12.43 22.13
CA ALA A 548 20.76 11.37 23.02
C ALA A 548 22.04 11.88 23.70
N VAL A 549 22.02 12.04 25.02
CA VAL A 549 23.19 12.49 25.77
C VAL A 549 24.28 11.42 25.65
N ALA A 550 25.50 11.83 25.28
CA ALA A 550 26.62 10.92 25.19
C ALA A 550 26.91 10.29 26.56
N PRO A 551 27.33 9.00 26.63
CA PRO A 551 27.75 8.38 27.89
C PRO A 551 28.79 9.23 28.62
N ALA A 552 28.80 9.20 29.95
CA ALA A 552 29.68 10.05 30.77
C ALA A 552 31.18 9.92 30.38
N ALA A 553 31.63 8.71 30.01
CA ALA A 553 32.99 8.47 29.54
C ALA A 553 33.31 9.21 28.22
N VAL A 554 32.37 9.28 27.28
CA VAL A 554 32.51 10.04 26.03
C VAL A 554 32.47 11.53 26.33
N ALA A 555 31.53 11.97 27.17
CA ALA A 555 31.40 13.38 27.55
C ALA A 555 32.65 13.91 28.29
N ALA A 556 33.39 13.07 29.01
CA ALA A 556 34.63 13.46 29.69
C ALA A 556 35.74 13.93 28.74
N GLY A 557 35.75 13.45 27.49
CA GLY A 557 36.72 13.86 26.45
C GLY A 557 36.51 15.27 25.88
N TYR A 558 35.47 15.98 26.32
CA TYR A 558 35.14 17.33 25.84
C TYR A 558 35.29 18.38 26.93
N THR A 559 35.98 19.46 26.61
CA THR A 559 36.17 20.60 27.52
C THR A 559 36.02 21.92 26.75
N LEU A 560 35.71 22.99 27.48
CA LEU A 560 35.63 24.35 26.95
C LEU A 560 36.71 25.18 27.63
N TYR A 561 37.51 25.92 26.87
CA TYR A 561 38.58 26.75 27.41
C TYR A 561 38.81 28.04 26.59
N PRO A 562 39.09 29.19 27.22
CA PRO A 562 39.01 29.40 28.66
C PRO A 562 37.55 29.35 29.16
N ASN A 563 37.37 28.89 30.40
CA ASN A 563 36.07 28.87 31.06
C ASN A 563 36.28 29.11 32.57
N PRO A 564 36.04 30.34 33.07
CA PRO A 564 35.32 31.43 32.39
C PRO A 564 36.08 32.09 31.22
N SER A 565 35.37 32.63 30.23
CA SER A 565 35.92 33.42 29.12
C SER A 565 35.59 34.91 29.30
N SER A 566 36.61 35.77 29.26
CA SER A 566 36.51 37.22 29.46
C SER A 566 36.33 38.01 28.16
N ASP A 567 36.65 37.41 27.01
CA ASP A 567 36.62 38.05 25.70
C ASP A 567 35.59 37.42 24.75
N GLY A 568 34.84 36.42 25.20
CA GLY A 568 33.84 35.71 24.41
C GLY A 568 34.42 34.73 23.38
N GLN A 569 35.74 34.53 23.35
CA GLN A 569 36.37 33.49 22.53
C GLN A 569 36.49 32.20 23.35
N VAL A 570 35.95 31.10 22.83
CA VAL A 570 35.95 29.80 23.52
C VAL A 570 36.40 28.71 22.55
N GLN A 571 37.37 27.90 22.97
CA GLN A 571 37.81 26.71 22.26
C GLN A 571 37.14 25.46 22.82
N VAL A 572 36.78 24.54 21.94
CA VAL A 572 36.25 23.23 22.27
C VAL A 572 37.34 22.18 22.09
N GLN A 573 37.67 21.46 23.16
CA GLN A 573 38.43 20.21 23.06
C GLN A 573 37.46 19.08 22.73
N GLY A 574 37.79 18.25 21.73
CA GLY A 574 36.99 17.11 21.29
C GLY A 574 36.35 17.31 19.92
N ARG A 575 36.11 16.22 19.19
CA ARG A 575 35.57 16.25 17.81
C ARG A 575 34.05 16.29 17.82
N TYR A 576 33.47 17.34 17.26
CA TYR A 576 32.02 17.52 17.20
C TYR A 576 31.62 18.02 15.80
N SER A 577 30.33 17.92 15.46
CA SER A 577 29.76 18.34 14.19
C SER A 577 29.10 19.72 14.25
N ARG A 578 28.48 20.08 15.38
CA ARG A 578 27.81 21.38 15.57
C ARG A 578 27.77 21.81 17.03
N ALA A 579 27.89 23.10 17.30
CA ALA A 579 27.68 23.70 18.62
C ALA A 579 26.42 24.59 18.67
N LEU A 580 25.70 24.50 19.79
CA LEU A 580 24.63 25.40 20.22
C LEU A 580 24.94 25.95 21.62
N VAL A 581 24.66 27.22 21.86
CA VAL A 581 24.75 27.82 23.20
C VAL A 581 23.34 28.14 23.68
N LEU A 582 22.99 27.59 24.83
CA LEU A 582 21.70 27.77 25.49
C LEU A 582 21.87 28.70 26.70
N ASP A 583 20.89 29.56 26.93
CA ASP A 583 20.81 30.36 28.16
C ASP A 583 20.42 29.51 29.38
N ALA A 584 20.37 30.12 30.56
CA ALA A 584 19.99 29.46 31.80
C ALA A 584 18.56 28.86 31.81
N LEU A 585 17.70 29.27 30.86
CA LEU A 585 16.34 28.76 30.69
C LEU A 585 16.25 27.71 29.56
N GLY A 586 17.38 27.33 28.94
CA GLY A 586 17.43 26.34 27.87
C GLY A 586 17.07 26.88 26.48
N ARG A 587 16.92 28.20 26.31
CA ARG A 587 16.64 28.82 25.00
C ARG A 587 17.92 29.00 24.22
N VAL A 588 17.87 28.84 22.90
CA VAL A 588 19.04 29.05 22.03
C VAL A 588 19.44 30.52 22.06
N ALA A 589 20.59 30.82 22.66
CA ALA A 589 21.19 32.16 22.71
C ALA A 589 22.14 32.38 21.52
N TRP A 590 22.80 31.32 21.04
CA TRP A 590 23.67 31.37 19.88
C TRP A 590 23.75 30.01 19.19
N GLN A 591 23.99 30.03 17.88
CA GLN A 591 24.18 28.85 17.06
C GLN A 591 25.43 29.01 16.20
N GLN A 592 26.24 27.95 16.09
CA GLN A 592 27.41 27.95 15.23
C GLN A 592 27.03 28.17 13.76
N PRO A 593 27.64 29.16 13.06
CA PRO A 593 27.39 29.40 11.64
C PRO A 593 27.67 28.15 10.79
N ALA A 594 26.85 27.94 9.75
CA ALA A 594 26.94 26.75 8.90
C ALA A 594 28.34 26.54 8.29
N ALA A 595 28.99 27.62 7.85
CA ALA A 595 30.34 27.59 7.28
C ALA A 595 31.46 27.21 8.29
N GLN A 596 31.15 27.22 9.58
CA GLN A 596 32.10 26.99 10.68
C GLN A 596 31.76 25.73 11.49
N GLN A 597 30.81 24.91 11.02
CA GLN A 597 30.41 23.69 11.72
C GLN A 597 31.60 22.76 11.99
N GLY A 598 31.73 22.32 13.24
CA GLY A 598 32.79 21.43 13.70
C GLY A 598 34.16 22.10 13.91
N GLN A 599 34.30 23.40 13.65
CA GLN A 599 35.53 24.15 13.95
C GLN A 599 35.69 24.34 15.46
N PRO A 600 36.88 24.18 16.06
CA PRO A 600 37.04 24.19 17.52
C PRO A 600 36.79 25.56 18.18
N ALA A 601 36.93 26.65 17.43
CA ALA A 601 36.75 28.01 17.93
C ALA A 601 35.27 28.46 17.86
N LEU A 602 34.74 28.93 18.98
CA LEU A 602 33.43 29.53 19.12
C LEU A 602 33.59 31.03 19.40
N ASP A 603 33.03 31.86 18.51
CA ASP A 603 32.97 33.31 18.68
C ASP A 603 31.64 33.72 19.31
N LEU A 604 31.66 33.97 20.62
CA LEU A 604 30.50 34.28 21.45
C LEU A 604 30.51 35.74 21.92
N ARG A 605 31.27 36.60 21.25
CA ARG A 605 31.44 38.02 21.62
C ARG A 605 30.14 38.80 21.71
N GLU A 606 29.08 38.36 21.04
CA GLU A 606 27.77 39.03 21.09
C GLU A 606 26.92 38.64 22.30
N LEU A 607 27.21 37.53 22.97
CA LEU A 607 26.43 37.05 24.12
C LEU A 607 26.81 37.80 25.40
N PRO A 608 25.89 38.36 26.21
CA PRO A 608 26.22 39.08 27.45
C PRO A 608 26.89 38.19 28.50
N ALA A 609 27.51 38.79 29.52
CA ALA A 609 28.05 38.04 30.66
C ALA A 609 26.95 37.19 31.33
N GLY A 610 27.29 35.96 31.70
CA GLY A 610 26.32 35.04 32.27
C GLY A 610 26.73 33.58 32.21
N LEU A 611 25.83 32.74 32.72
CA LEU A 611 25.93 31.30 32.71
C LEU A 611 25.20 30.73 31.48
N TYR A 612 25.89 29.90 30.72
CA TYR A 612 25.39 29.25 29.52
C TYR A 612 25.66 27.74 29.53
N MET A 613 24.92 27.01 28.69
CA MET A 613 25.17 25.61 28.39
C MET A 613 25.55 25.47 26.92
N VAL A 614 26.75 24.99 26.62
CA VAL A 614 27.18 24.66 25.26
C VAL A 614 26.83 23.21 24.98
N GLN A 615 25.89 22.99 24.06
CA GLN A 615 25.52 21.68 23.56
C GLN A 615 26.29 21.40 22.27
N LEU A 616 27.11 20.35 22.29
CA LEU A 616 27.88 19.85 21.17
C LEU A 616 27.18 18.63 20.59
N THR A 617 26.83 18.66 19.32
CA THR A 617 26.41 17.46 18.58
C THR A 617 27.65 16.75 18.05
N LEU A 618 27.76 15.45 18.31
CA LEU A 618 28.87 14.61 17.88
C LEU A 618 28.62 14.06 16.46
N PRO A 619 29.64 13.50 15.78
CA PRO A 619 29.47 12.93 14.44
C PRO A 619 28.47 11.77 14.36
N ASP A 620 28.27 11.03 15.45
CA ASP A 620 27.31 9.93 15.58
C ASP A 620 25.90 10.37 16.01
N GLY A 621 25.69 11.68 16.19
CA GLY A 621 24.42 12.28 16.60
C GLY A 621 24.21 12.32 18.12
N LEU A 622 25.12 11.80 18.93
CA LEU A 622 25.08 12.02 20.38
C LEU A 622 25.31 13.50 20.71
N THR A 623 24.92 13.91 21.92
CA THR A 623 25.16 15.28 22.39
C THR A 623 25.92 15.32 23.69
N VAL A 624 26.87 16.25 23.78
CA VAL A 624 27.62 16.55 24.99
C VAL A 624 27.29 17.97 25.41
N THR A 625 26.80 18.17 26.63
CA THR A 625 26.51 19.50 27.16
C THR A 625 27.57 19.90 28.18
N LYS A 626 28.14 21.10 28.04
CA LYS A 626 29.17 21.66 28.92
C LYS A 626 28.75 23.03 29.41
N ARG A 627 28.91 23.27 30.71
CA ARG A 627 28.68 24.57 31.33
C ARG A 627 29.75 25.56 30.87
N LEU A 628 29.34 26.78 30.51
CA LEU A 628 30.22 27.89 30.13
C LEU A 628 29.86 29.14 30.94
N ILE A 629 30.87 29.87 31.39
CA ILE A 629 30.70 31.17 32.05
C ILE A 629 31.38 32.25 31.20
N LEU A 630 30.65 33.30 30.85
CA LEU A 630 31.18 34.50 30.22
C LEU A 630 31.22 35.64 31.25
N THR A 631 32.36 36.32 31.41
CA THR A 631 32.60 37.32 32.49
C THR A 631 32.91 38.73 31.98
N LYS A 632 32.55 39.04 30.74
CA LYS A 632 32.86 40.32 30.11
C LYS A 632 32.07 41.51 30.66
#